data_AF-A0A925UL68-F1
#
_entry.id   AF-A0A925UL68-F1
#
_cell.length_a   1.000
_cell.length_b   1.000
_cell.length_c   1.000
_cell.angle_alpha   90.00
_cell.angle_beta   90.00
_cell.angle_gamma   90.00
#
_symmetry.space_group_name_H-M   'P 1'
#
loop_
_entity.id
_entity.type
_entity.pdbx_description
1 polymer ?
#
loop_
_entity_poly.entity_id
_entity_poly.type
_entity_poly.pdbx_seq_one_letter_code
_entity_poly.pdbx_strand_id
1 'polypeptide(L)'
;MLTKKRFLSVILAMTLTISTGLFSGFKSTQTSSKKLVGAPVTLKYLSSQDNFDPMKDFTRKLILDTINYDVQPEMGIDDDKVNLIMVSGQEYDMIKIYNLNLLGTYINNKVIYPLNDLIDKYGPNLKKAFTKEEW
;
A
#
# COMPACT_ATOMS: atom_id res chain seq x y z
N MET A 1 30.10 41.65 20.57
CA MET A 1 29.95 40.18 20.39
C MET A 1 29.86 39.88 18.90
N LEU A 2 30.79 39.02 18.44
CA LEU A 2 30.86 38.31 17.14
C LEU A 2 29.57 37.49 16.89
N THR A 3 29.08 37.12 15.69
CA THR A 3 29.66 37.02 14.33
C THR A 3 28.55 36.83 13.25
N LYS A 4 28.69 37.56 12.13
CA LYS A 4 28.58 37.20 10.67
C LYS A 4 27.41 36.29 10.19
N LYS A 5 26.50 36.73 9.28
CA LYS A 5 26.63 37.04 7.81
C LYS A 5 27.10 35.80 7.00
N ARG A 6 26.51 35.35 5.87
CA ARG A 6 25.94 36.10 4.73
C ARG A 6 25.38 35.13 3.64
N PHE A 7 24.34 35.60 2.93
CA PHE A 7 23.92 35.20 1.58
C PHE A 7 25.01 35.48 0.51
N LEU A 8 25.16 34.60 -0.48
CA LEU A 8 25.81 34.79 -1.81
C LEU A 8 25.37 33.61 -2.72
N SER A 9 24.52 33.79 -3.74
CA SER A 9 24.79 34.25 -5.12
C SER A 9 25.70 33.36 -5.99
N VAL A 10 25.06 32.63 -6.92
CA VAL A 10 25.33 32.46 -8.38
C VAL A 10 26.79 32.50 -8.89
N ILE A 11 27.19 31.46 -9.64
CA ILE A 11 28.05 31.40 -10.87
C ILE A 11 27.99 29.92 -11.35
N LEU A 12 27.26 29.55 -12.41
CA LEU A 12 27.62 29.52 -13.85
C LEU A 12 29.04 28.98 -14.16
N ALA A 13 29.17 27.68 -14.44
CA ALA A 13 30.31 27.15 -15.18
C ALA A 13 29.87 25.95 -16.04
N MET A 14 29.70 26.24 -17.33
CA MET A 14 29.58 25.29 -18.43
C MET A 14 31.00 24.82 -18.78
N THR A 15 31.30 23.53 -18.60
CA THR A 15 32.44 22.91 -19.30
C THR A 15 32.03 21.56 -19.85
N LEU A 16 32.11 21.51 -21.17
CA LEU A 16 31.87 20.41 -22.08
C LEU A 16 33.06 19.44 -22.06
N THR A 17 32.84 18.15 -21.78
CA THR A 17 33.69 17.07 -22.30
C THR A 17 32.83 15.85 -22.66
N ILE A 18 32.88 15.51 -23.94
CA ILE A 18 32.30 14.32 -24.54
C ILE A 18 33.28 13.16 -24.29
N SER A 19 32.79 12.05 -23.72
CA SER A 19 33.42 10.74 -23.89
C SER A 19 32.34 9.67 -23.95
N THR A 20 32.31 9.02 -25.10
CA THR A 20 31.54 7.84 -25.46
C THR A 20 31.91 6.65 -24.57
N GLY A 21 30.90 5.99 -24.00
CA GLY A 21 31.03 4.70 -23.34
C GLY A 21 29.67 4.02 -23.23
N LEU A 22 29.34 3.19 -24.22
CA LEU A 22 28.30 2.17 -24.12
C LEU A 22 28.61 1.27 -22.90
N PHE A 23 27.73 1.26 -21.91
CA PHE A 23 27.57 0.09 -21.05
C PHE A 23 26.08 -0.18 -20.83
N SER A 24 25.66 -1.25 -21.51
CA SER A 24 24.55 -2.11 -21.14
C SER A 24 24.56 -2.37 -19.63
N GLY A 25 23.44 -2.06 -18.98
CA GLY A 25 23.27 -2.26 -17.54
C GLY A 25 21.84 -1.96 -17.15
N PHE A 26 20.99 -2.98 -17.27
CA PHE A 26 19.62 -3.00 -16.76
C PHE A 26 19.65 -2.69 -15.26
N LYS A 27 19.45 -1.41 -14.90
CA LYS A 27 19.23 -1.00 -13.51
C LYS A 27 17.86 -1.50 -13.11
N SER A 28 17.85 -2.66 -12.44
CA SER A 28 16.77 -3.03 -11.53
C SER A 28 16.55 -1.87 -10.57
N THR A 29 15.46 -1.15 -10.76
CA THR A 29 14.97 -0.17 -9.79
C THR A 29 14.46 -0.97 -8.60
N GLN A 30 15.36 -1.28 -7.66
CA GLN A 30 14.98 -1.63 -6.30
C GLN A 30 14.18 -0.47 -5.74
N THR A 31 12.86 -0.65 -5.64
CA THR A 31 12.01 0.22 -4.85
C THR A 31 12.34 -0.09 -3.40
N SER A 32 13.30 0.66 -2.84
CA SER A 32 13.59 0.59 -1.41
C SER A 32 12.35 1.03 -0.65
N SER A 33 11.62 0.06 -0.09
CA SER A 33 10.57 0.31 0.90
C SER A 33 11.22 1.00 2.10
N LYS A 34 11.04 2.32 2.17
CA LYS A 34 11.52 3.15 3.29
C LYS A 34 10.76 2.71 4.54
N LYS A 35 11.45 2.02 5.45
CA LYS A 35 10.91 1.63 6.75
C LYS A 35 10.34 2.87 7.45
N LEU A 36 9.03 2.89 7.69
CA LEU A 36 8.38 3.98 8.41
C LEU A 36 8.81 3.89 9.88
N VAL A 37 9.36 4.99 10.41
CA VAL A 37 9.83 5.07 11.81
C VAL A 37 8.69 5.64 12.65
N GLY A 38 8.07 4.81 13.50
CA GLY A 38 6.94 5.17 14.36
C GLY A 38 6.28 3.93 15.00
N ALA A 39 5.27 4.13 15.86
CA ALA A 39 4.44 3.01 16.31
C ALA A 39 3.70 2.36 15.11
N PRO A 40 3.51 1.04 15.09
CA PRO A 40 2.81 0.38 14.00
C PRO A 40 1.40 0.92 13.82
N VAL A 41 0.97 1.10 12.58
CA VAL A 41 -0.43 1.42 12.26
C VAL A 41 -1.21 0.11 12.21
N THR A 42 -2.23 -0.03 13.05
CA THR A 42 -3.08 -1.22 13.11
C THR A 42 -4.19 -1.14 12.07
N LEU A 43 -4.38 -2.21 11.28
CA LEU A 43 -5.48 -2.35 10.32
C LEU A 43 -6.36 -3.53 10.72
N LYS A 44 -7.65 -3.29 10.91
CA LYS A 44 -8.65 -4.34 11.16
C LYS A 44 -9.07 -4.96 9.84
N TYR A 45 -8.79 -6.25 9.71
CA TYR A 45 -9.06 -7.00 8.49
C TYR A 45 -10.08 -8.11 8.76
N LEU A 46 -11.29 -7.96 8.21
CA LEU A 46 -12.30 -9.01 8.28
C LEU A 46 -11.99 -10.07 7.21
N SER A 47 -11.62 -11.28 7.63
CA SER A 47 -11.26 -12.37 6.72
C SER A 47 -11.72 -13.73 7.21
N SER A 48 -11.65 -14.74 6.33
CA SER A 48 -11.85 -16.14 6.73
C SER A 48 -10.59 -16.55 7.41
N GLN A 49 -10.76 -17.18 8.56
CA GLN A 49 -9.69 -17.93 9.14
C GLN A 49 -10.02 -19.40 8.86
N ASP A 50 -9.12 -20.07 8.14
CA ASP A 50 -9.05 -21.52 8.18
C ASP A 50 -8.58 -21.96 9.58
N ASN A 51 -8.22 -23.23 9.77
CA ASN A 51 -7.56 -23.72 11.00
C ASN A 51 -6.14 -23.14 11.22
N PHE A 52 -5.84 -21.98 10.64
CA PHE A 52 -4.56 -21.31 10.64
C PHE A 52 -4.55 -20.18 11.67
N ASP A 53 -3.49 -20.08 12.47
CA ASP A 53 -3.27 -19.03 13.45
C ASP A 53 -2.71 -17.78 12.76
N PRO A 54 -3.51 -16.71 12.57
CA PRO A 54 -3.06 -15.56 11.79
C PRO A 54 -1.97 -14.74 12.49
N MET A 55 -1.84 -14.88 13.82
CA MET A 55 -0.79 -14.20 14.57
C MET A 55 0.59 -14.80 14.28
N LYS A 56 0.64 -16.02 13.74
CA LYS A 56 1.86 -16.72 13.31
C LYS A 56 2.14 -16.58 11.82
N ASP A 57 1.34 -15.78 11.09
CA ASP A 57 1.55 -15.58 9.66
C ASP A 57 2.85 -14.83 9.37
N PHE A 58 3.69 -15.47 8.56
CA PHE A 58 4.92 -14.88 8.06
C PHE A 58 4.63 -13.64 7.20
N THR A 59 3.52 -13.63 6.45
CA THR A 59 3.12 -12.50 5.60
C THR A 59 2.80 -11.27 6.46
N ARG A 60 1.99 -11.44 7.51
CA ARG A 60 1.70 -10.38 8.49
C ARG A 60 2.99 -9.83 9.10
N LYS A 61 3.90 -10.71 9.54
CA LYS A 61 5.18 -10.29 10.12
C LYS A 61 6.02 -9.50 9.12
N LEU A 62 6.12 -9.96 7.87
CA LEU A 62 6.87 -9.28 6.82
C LEU A 62 6.30 -7.88 6.52
N ILE A 63 4.97 -7.74 6.49
CA ILE A 63 4.30 -6.44 6.32
C ILE A 63 4.66 -5.49 7.47
N LEU A 64 4.59 -5.97 8.71
CA LEU A 64 4.98 -5.20 9.89
C LEU A 64 6.45 -4.75 9.82
N ASP A 65 7.36 -5.67 9.50
CA ASP A 65 8.80 -5.37 9.48
C ASP A 65 9.19 -4.41 8.32
N THR A 66 8.48 -4.50 7.19
CA THR A 66 8.82 -3.77 5.95
C THR A 66 8.20 -2.38 5.90
N ILE A 67 6.90 -2.28 6.20
CA ILE A 67 6.12 -1.04 6.04
C ILE A 67 5.54 -0.51 7.36
N ASN A 68 5.78 -1.19 8.49
CA ASN A 68 5.31 -0.78 9.82
C ASN A 68 3.77 -0.74 9.96
N TYR A 69 3.09 -1.67 9.29
CA TYR A 69 1.65 -1.89 9.42
C TYR A 69 1.38 -3.23 10.08
N ASP A 70 0.49 -3.22 11.08
CA ASP A 70 0.03 -4.41 11.76
C ASP A 70 -1.38 -4.79 11.29
N VAL A 71 -1.48 -5.81 10.45
CA VAL A 71 -2.76 -6.34 9.98
C VAL A 71 -3.31 -7.27 11.07
N GLN A 72 -4.42 -6.88 11.69
CA GLN A 72 -5.12 -7.63 12.73
C GLN A 72 -6.34 -8.31 12.11
N PRO A 73 -6.27 -9.62 11.81
CA PRO A 73 -7.37 -10.34 11.21
C PRO A 73 -8.43 -10.69 12.25
N GLU A 74 -9.67 -10.36 11.95
CA GLU A 74 -10.85 -10.75 12.72
C GLU A 74 -11.63 -11.81 11.92
N MET A 75 -12.06 -12.87 12.62
CA MET A 75 -12.81 -13.97 12.01
C MET A 75 -14.26 -13.56 11.81
N GLY A 76 -14.78 -13.64 10.59
CA GLY A 76 -16.21 -13.36 10.40
C GLY A 76 -16.74 -13.28 8.97
N ILE A 77 -16.33 -14.16 8.05
CA ILE A 77 -16.85 -14.14 6.67
C ILE A 77 -17.80 -15.28 6.29
N ASP A 78 -18.69 -15.63 7.22
CA ASP A 78 -19.99 -16.12 6.74
C ASP A 78 -20.69 -14.92 6.07
N ASP A 79 -21.26 -15.07 4.87
CA ASP A 79 -21.91 -13.96 4.12
C ASP A 79 -22.91 -13.19 5.02
N ASP A 80 -23.57 -13.89 5.94
CA ASP A 80 -24.49 -13.32 6.93
C ASP A 80 -23.79 -12.41 7.97
N LYS A 81 -22.56 -12.75 8.37
CA LYS A 81 -21.75 -11.95 9.29
C LYS A 81 -21.24 -10.68 8.61
N VAL A 82 -20.86 -10.76 7.32
CA VAL A 82 -20.45 -9.58 6.56
C VAL A 82 -21.62 -8.60 6.45
N ASN A 83 -22.81 -9.08 6.09
CA ASN A 83 -24.01 -8.25 6.07
C ASN A 83 -24.32 -7.63 7.43
N LEU A 84 -24.21 -8.41 8.52
CA LEU A 84 -24.42 -7.89 9.87
C LEU A 84 -23.40 -6.80 10.24
N ILE A 85 -22.13 -6.98 9.91
CA ILE A 85 -21.06 -6.00 10.17
C ILE A 85 -21.31 -4.69 9.41
N MET A 86 -21.76 -4.79 8.16
CA MET A 86 -22.10 -3.61 7.36
C MET A 86 -23.30 -2.84 7.93
N VAL A 87 -24.27 -3.54 8.53
CA VAL A 87 -25.44 -2.93 9.19
C VAL A 87 -25.12 -2.41 10.59
N SER A 88 -24.20 -3.06 11.32
CA SER A 88 -23.86 -2.71 12.70
C SER A 88 -23.06 -1.42 12.82
N GLY A 89 -22.45 -0.95 11.73
CA GLY A 89 -21.60 0.24 11.73
C GLY A 89 -20.26 0.02 12.42
N GLN A 90 -19.84 -1.23 12.60
CA GLN A 90 -18.50 -1.53 13.09
C GLN A 90 -17.44 -1.07 12.08
N GLU A 91 -16.47 -0.31 12.55
CA GLU A 91 -15.39 0.21 11.71
C GLU A 91 -14.35 -0.88 11.42
N TYR A 92 -14.25 -1.26 10.15
CA TYR A 92 -13.23 -2.13 9.59
C TYR A 92 -12.47 -1.40 8.48
N ASP A 93 -11.16 -1.62 8.40
CA ASP A 93 -10.32 -1.02 7.36
C ASP A 93 -10.37 -1.83 6.06
N MET A 94 -10.49 -3.16 6.18
CA MET A 94 -10.47 -4.08 5.04
C MET A 94 -11.42 -5.26 5.27
N ILE A 95 -12.08 -5.71 4.20
CA ILE A 95 -12.95 -6.89 4.22
C ILE A 95 -12.63 -7.78 3.01
N LYS A 96 -12.46 -9.08 3.25
CA LYS A 96 -12.35 -10.07 2.17
C LYS A 96 -13.73 -10.53 1.75
N ILE A 97 -14.13 -10.26 0.51
CA ILE A 97 -15.42 -10.68 -0.04
C ILE A 97 -15.17 -11.71 -1.14
N TYR A 98 -15.74 -12.91 -1.01
CA TYR A 98 -15.68 -13.94 -2.06
C TYR A 98 -16.86 -13.84 -3.04
N ASN A 99 -18.01 -13.37 -2.56
CA ASN A 99 -19.23 -13.29 -3.35
C ASN A 99 -19.27 -12.01 -4.20
N LEU A 100 -19.06 -12.17 -5.51
CA LEU A 100 -19.02 -11.03 -6.45
C LEU A 100 -20.36 -10.30 -6.59
N ASN A 101 -21.50 -10.99 -6.41
CA ASN A 101 -22.82 -10.34 -6.43
C ASN A 101 -23.00 -9.42 -5.21
N LEU A 102 -22.52 -9.88 -4.06
CA LEU A 102 -22.52 -9.09 -2.83
C LEU A 102 -21.59 -7.87 -2.97
N LEU A 103 -20.38 -8.07 -3.51
CA LEU A 103 -19.47 -6.98 -3.82
C LEU A 103 -20.12 -5.94 -4.76
N GLY A 104 -20.78 -6.37 -5.82
CA GLY A 104 -21.50 -5.47 -6.74
C GLY A 104 -22.59 -4.66 -6.04
N THR A 105 -23.32 -5.28 -5.11
CA THR A 105 -24.32 -4.59 -4.28
C THR A 105 -23.67 -3.52 -3.42
N TYR A 106 -22.52 -3.81 -2.81
CA TYR A 106 -21.79 -2.87 -1.97
C TYR A 106 -21.19 -1.70 -2.75
N ILE A 107 -20.69 -1.95 -3.96
CA ILE A 107 -20.24 -0.91 -4.89
C ILE A 107 -21.40 0.03 -5.23
N ASN A 108 -22.54 -0.54 -5.64
CA ASN A 108 -23.72 0.25 -6.03
C ASN A 108 -24.27 1.10 -4.88
N ASN A 109 -24.23 0.56 -3.66
CA ASN A 109 -24.69 1.24 -2.45
C ASN A 109 -23.64 2.20 -1.85
N LYS A 110 -22.44 2.32 -2.46
CA LYS A 110 -21.34 3.18 -2.00
C LYS A 110 -20.90 2.92 -0.56
N VAL A 111 -21.00 1.67 -0.10
CA VAL A 111 -20.61 1.28 1.26
C VAL A 111 -19.14 0.88 1.36
N ILE A 112 -18.44 0.77 0.23
CA ILE A 112 -16.98 0.55 0.17
C ILE A 112 -16.29 1.73 -0.52
N TYR A 113 -15.05 2.00 -0.13
CA TYR A 113 -14.27 3.10 -0.68
C TYR A 113 -13.66 2.72 -2.05
N PRO A 114 -13.85 3.52 -3.12
CA PRO A 114 -13.27 3.25 -4.42
C PRO A 114 -11.74 3.42 -4.39
N LEU A 115 -11.01 2.47 -4.97
CA LEU A 115 -9.54 2.45 -4.91
C LEU A 115 -8.85 3.04 -6.14
N ASN A 116 -9.59 3.40 -7.20
CA ASN A 116 -9.02 3.84 -8.50
C ASN A 116 -7.97 4.95 -8.34
N ASP A 117 -8.31 6.04 -7.65
CA ASP A 117 -7.40 7.18 -7.45
C ASP A 117 -6.18 6.81 -6.59
N LEU A 118 -6.37 5.93 -5.60
CA LEU A 118 -5.30 5.45 -4.72
C LEU A 118 -4.33 4.55 -5.47
N ILE A 119 -4.84 3.69 -6.35
CA ILE A 119 -4.05 2.83 -7.23
C ILE A 119 -3.28 3.67 -8.24
N ASP A 120 -3.90 4.71 -8.79
CA ASP A 120 -3.24 5.63 -9.71
C ASP A 120 -2.05 6.33 -9.06
N LYS A 121 -2.19 6.71 -7.80
CA LYS A 121 -1.18 7.45 -7.05
C LYS A 121 -0.11 6.57 -6.41
N TYR A 122 -0.50 5.42 -5.85
CA TYR A 122 0.34 4.59 -4.97
C TYR A 122 0.50 3.15 -5.45
N GLY A 123 -0.16 2.74 -6.54
CA GLY A 123 -0.16 1.37 -7.06
C GLY A 123 0.68 1.12 -8.32
N PRO A 124 1.86 1.72 -8.55
CA PRO A 124 2.63 1.48 -9.77
C PRO A 124 3.08 0.02 -9.92
N ASN A 125 3.21 -0.71 -8.80
CA ASN A 125 3.51 -2.14 -8.82
C ASN A 125 2.28 -2.97 -9.21
N LEU A 126 1.09 -2.60 -8.71
CA LEU A 126 -0.18 -3.26 -9.08
C LEU A 126 -0.46 -3.08 -10.57
N LYS A 127 -0.31 -1.86 -11.10
CA LYS A 127 -0.51 -1.57 -12.53
C LYS A 127 0.43 -2.32 -13.47
N LYS A 128 1.61 -2.72 -12.98
CA LYS A 128 2.56 -3.54 -13.75
C LYS A 128 2.23 -5.03 -13.68
N ALA A 129 1.53 -5.47 -12.64
CA ALA A 129 1.21 -6.87 -12.41
C ALA A 129 -0.04 -7.33 -13.17
N PHE A 130 -1.02 -6.45 -13.36
CA PHE A 130 -2.27 -6.76 -14.06
C PHE A 130 -2.28 -6.22 -15.50
N THR A 131 -2.85 -6.97 -16.44
CA THR A 131 -3.06 -6.50 -17.82
C THR A 131 -4.17 -5.46 -17.89
N LYS A 132 -4.26 -4.71 -18.99
CA LYS A 132 -5.35 -3.74 -19.20
C LYS A 132 -6.75 -4.38 -19.22
N GLU A 133 -6.87 -5.67 -19.52
CA GLU A 133 -8.17 -6.37 -19.49
C GLU A 133 -8.60 -6.78 -18.09
N GLU A 134 -7.67 -6.87 -17.13
CA GLU A 134 -7.94 -7.21 -15.73
C GLU A 134 -8.26 -5.98 -14.87
N TRP A 135 -8.05 -4.78 -15.42
CA TRP A 135 -8.42 -3.47 -14.85
C TRP A 135 -9.84 -3.06 -15.22
#